data_AF-A0A2G5BF66-F1
#
_entry.id   AF-A0A2G5BF66-F1
#
_cell.length_a   1.000
_cell.length_b   1.000
_cell.length_c   1.000
_cell.angle_alpha   90.00
_cell.angle_beta   90.00
_cell.angle_gamma   90.00
#
_symmetry.space_group_name_H-M   'P 1'
#
loop_
_entity.id
_entity.type
_entity.pdbx_description
1 polymer ?
#
loop_
_entity_poly.entity_id
_entity_poly.type
_entity_poly.pdbx_seq_one_letter_code
_entity_poly.pdbx_strand_id
1 'polypeptide(L)'
;MFYSSDEVLFSAGAVVFDATETRVLTIAFRGRKNDVVVFPKGRVEGEESLIDAACREVEEETGVVCKLWPCGQIASVVEMKEQRPEDKWMIPTWIDVADAPNALTREDDRRLLNLCLIHKQKLADQTP
;
A
#
# COMPACT_ATOMS: atom_id res chain seq x y z
N MET A 1 -7.06 -1.23 23.66
CA MET A 1 -7.63 -2.47 23.11
C MET A 1 -6.50 -3.48 23.06
N PHE A 2 -6.58 -4.55 23.85
CA PHE A 2 -5.54 -5.59 23.91
C PHE A 2 -5.92 -6.69 22.93
N TYR A 3 -5.03 -7.01 21.99
CA TYR A 3 -5.20 -8.15 21.07
C TYR A 3 -4.52 -9.37 21.69
N SER A 4 -5.15 -10.54 21.66
CA SER A 4 -4.46 -11.79 22.01
C SER A 4 -3.50 -12.17 20.88
N SER A 5 -2.47 -12.97 21.15
CA SER A 5 -1.47 -13.36 20.14
C SER A 5 -2.03 -14.17 18.96
N ASP A 6 -3.31 -14.55 19.01
CA ASP A 6 -3.96 -15.42 18.04
C ASP A 6 -4.93 -14.68 17.10
N GLU A 7 -5.10 -13.35 17.24
CA GLU A 7 -6.01 -12.57 16.38
C GLU A 7 -5.36 -12.21 15.04
N VAL A 8 -5.94 -12.72 13.95
CA VAL A 8 -5.62 -12.31 12.58
C VAL A 8 -6.22 -10.93 12.34
N LEU A 9 -5.37 -9.92 12.22
CA LEU A 9 -5.79 -8.59 11.75
C LEU A 9 -5.68 -8.49 10.24
N PHE A 10 -6.76 -8.02 9.62
CA PHE A 10 -6.76 -7.68 8.21
C PHE A 10 -6.31 -6.23 8.02
N SER A 11 -5.52 -6.01 6.98
CA SER A 11 -5.21 -4.69 6.47
C SER A 11 -5.42 -4.68 4.97
N ALA A 12 -5.89 -3.56 4.45
CA ALA A 12 -6.14 -3.36 3.04
C ALA A 12 -5.50 -2.05 2.58
N GLY A 13 -5.15 -2.00 1.30
CA GLY A 13 -4.45 -0.88 0.68
C GLY A 13 -4.42 -1.03 -0.83
N ALA A 14 -3.68 -0.14 -1.51
CA ALA A 14 -3.68 -0.12 -2.97
C ALA A 14 -2.33 0.22 -3.60
N VAL A 15 -2.08 -0.36 -4.77
CA VAL A 15 -1.07 0.11 -5.72
C VAL A 15 -1.76 1.09 -6.67
N VAL A 16 -1.64 2.38 -6.40
CA VAL A 16 -2.29 3.43 -7.20
C VAL A 16 -1.32 3.96 -8.23
N PHE A 17 -1.68 3.86 -9.50
CA PHE A 17 -0.96 4.46 -10.61
C PHE A 17 -1.49 5.86 -10.90
N ASP A 18 -0.64 6.77 -11.36
CA ASP A 18 -1.11 8.06 -11.88
C ASP A 18 -1.81 7.89 -13.23
N ALA A 19 -2.40 8.97 -13.74
CA ALA A 19 -3.18 8.93 -14.98
C ALA A 19 -2.35 8.54 -16.21
N THR A 20 -1.03 8.75 -16.18
CA THR A 20 -0.09 8.35 -17.23
C THR A 20 0.47 6.95 -17.01
N GLU A 21 0.14 6.32 -15.88
CA GLU A 21 0.62 5.00 -15.46
C GLU A 21 2.14 4.88 -15.35
N THR A 22 2.84 6.02 -15.26
CA THR A 22 4.30 6.09 -15.17
C THR A 22 4.78 6.19 -13.75
N ARG A 23 3.91 6.58 -12.80
CA ARG A 23 4.24 6.71 -11.39
C ARG A 23 3.26 5.93 -10.53
N VAL A 24 3.75 5.50 -9.36
CA VAL A 24 2.95 4.89 -8.30
C VAL A 24 2.95 5.74 -7.05
N LEU A 25 1.81 5.79 -6.38
CA LEU A 25 1.65 6.49 -5.12
C LEU A 25 2.17 5.63 -3.98
N THR A 26 3.00 6.23 -3.14
CA THR A 26 3.58 5.60 -1.96
C THR A 26 3.51 6.55 -0.78
N ILE A 27 3.82 6.01 0.39
CA ILE A 27 3.99 6.78 1.61
C ILE A 27 5.44 6.64 2.06
N ALA A 28 6.12 7.78 2.17
CA ALA A 28 7.44 7.86 2.76
C ALA A 28 7.34 8.30 4.22
N PHE A 29 7.82 7.43 5.09
CA PHE A 29 7.94 7.64 6.51
C PHE A 29 9.35 8.16 6.83
N ARG A 30 9.46 9.42 7.24
CA ARG A 30 10.75 10.07 7.54
C ARG A 30 10.91 10.27 9.05
N GLY A 31 12.06 9.87 9.60
CA GLY A 31 12.36 9.91 11.05
C GLY A 31 13.33 8.80 11.46
N ARG A 32 14.28 9.08 12.37
CA ARG A 32 15.59 8.38 12.43
C ARG A 32 15.60 6.83 12.41
N LYS A 33 16.70 6.37 11.78
CA LYS A 33 17.32 5.04 11.67
C LYS A 33 16.99 4.22 10.44
N ASN A 34 15.86 4.44 9.75
CA ASN A 34 15.65 4.05 8.35
C ASN A 34 14.36 4.71 7.85
N ASP A 35 14.44 5.44 6.74
CA ASP A 35 13.24 5.86 6.03
C ASP A 35 12.52 4.63 5.49
N VAL A 36 11.20 4.60 5.61
CA VAL A 36 10.39 3.47 5.16
C VAL A 36 9.46 3.96 4.05
N VAL A 37 9.49 3.30 2.91
CA VAL A 37 8.59 3.56 1.78
C VAL A 37 7.70 2.35 1.58
N VAL A 38 6.39 2.54 1.64
CA VAL A 38 5.37 1.49 1.51
C VAL A 38 4.18 2.00 0.71
N PHE A 39 3.30 1.10 0.29
CA PHE A 39 2.00 1.50 -0.24
C PHE A 39 1.04 1.97 0.87
N PRO A 40 0.10 2.87 0.53
CA PRO A 40 -0.97 3.27 1.45
C PRO A 40 -1.82 2.06 1.83
N LYS A 41 -2.00 1.86 3.13
CA LYS A 41 -2.74 0.75 3.71
C LYS A 41 -2.95 0.94 5.21
N GLY A 42 -4.06 0.41 5.71
CA GLY A 42 -4.31 0.31 7.13
C GLY A 42 -5.33 -0.76 7.47
N ARG A 43 -5.80 -0.73 8.72
CA ARG A 43 -6.62 -1.80 9.28
C ARG A 43 -8.02 -1.73 8.70
N VAL A 44 -8.60 -2.90 8.50
CA VAL A 44 -10.05 -2.99 8.24
C VAL A 44 -10.78 -2.65 9.53
N GLU A 45 -11.74 -1.74 9.46
CA GLU A 45 -12.50 -1.24 10.60
C GLU A 45 -13.98 -1.64 10.51
N GLY A 46 -14.54 -2.08 11.65
CA GLY A 46 -15.96 -2.45 11.73
C GLY A 46 -16.34 -3.58 10.76
N GLU A 47 -17.33 -3.31 9.91
CA GLU A 47 -17.85 -4.24 8.91
C GLU A 47 -17.50 -3.82 7.46
N GLU A 48 -16.53 -2.93 7.27
CA GLU A 48 -16.17 -2.44 5.93
C GLU A 48 -15.57 -3.55 5.06
N SER A 49 -15.78 -3.47 3.73
CA SER A 49 -15.14 -4.40 2.81
C SER A 49 -13.64 -4.10 2.66
N LEU A 50 -12.85 -5.08 2.20
CA LEU A 50 -11.42 -4.85 1.90
C LEU A 50 -11.20 -3.73 0.88
N ILE A 51 -12.14 -3.55 -0.05
CA ILE A 51 -12.07 -2.51 -1.06
C ILE A 51 -12.37 -1.14 -0.44
N ASP A 52 -13.39 -1.07 0.41
CA ASP A 52 -13.75 0.18 1.11
C ASP A 52 -12.62 0.62 2.05
N ALA A 53 -12.05 -0.31 2.82
CA ALA A 53 -10.87 -0.07 3.65
C ALA A 53 -9.69 0.45 2.83
N ALA A 54 -9.39 -0.17 1.68
CA ALA A 54 -8.29 0.26 0.83
C ALA A 54 -8.52 1.67 0.25
N CYS A 55 -9.73 1.98 -0.20
CA CYS A 55 -10.08 3.33 -0.68
C CYS A 55 -9.96 4.37 0.44
N ARG A 56 -10.51 4.09 1.62
CA ARG A 56 -10.46 4.96 2.80
C ARG A 56 -9.02 5.25 3.21
N GLU A 57 -8.19 4.23 3.35
CA GLU A 57 -6.79 4.37 3.77
C GLU A 57 -5.95 5.14 2.74
N VAL A 58 -6.19 4.93 1.44
CA VAL A 58 -5.54 5.75 0.40
C VAL A 58 -5.93 7.22 0.57
N GLU A 59 -7.21 7.51 0.75
CA GLU A 59 -7.68 8.89 0.92
C GLU A 59 -7.14 9.53 2.21
N GLU A 60 -7.20 8.82 3.35
CA GLU A 60 -6.73 9.31 4.65
C GLU A 60 -5.21 9.55 4.66
N GLU A 61 -4.43 8.62 4.11
CA GLU A 61 -2.98 8.69 4.19
C GLU A 61 -2.37 9.60 3.11
N THR A 62 -3.09 9.86 2.01
CA THR A 62 -2.52 10.55 0.84
C THR A 62 -3.33 11.72 0.30
N GLY A 63 -4.61 11.84 0.67
CA GLY A 63 -5.56 12.78 0.09
C GLY A 63 -6.03 12.41 -1.32
N VAL A 64 -5.63 11.25 -1.86
CA VAL A 64 -6.02 10.81 -3.21
C VAL A 64 -7.27 9.96 -3.14
N VAL A 65 -8.31 10.36 -3.87
CA VAL A 65 -9.52 9.56 -4.05
C VAL A 65 -9.34 8.64 -5.26
N CYS A 66 -9.55 7.34 -5.07
CA CYS A 66 -9.42 6.35 -6.13
C CYS A 66 -10.65 5.43 -6.23
N LYS A 67 -10.80 4.79 -7.39
CA LYS A 67 -11.69 3.63 -7.55
C LYS A 67 -10.82 2.42 -7.78
N LEU A 68 -10.96 1.42 -6.92
CA LEU A 68 -10.15 0.22 -6.98
C LEU A 68 -10.85 -0.88 -7.75
N TRP A 69 -10.07 -1.62 -8.51
CA TRP A 69 -10.43 -2.94 -8.99
C TRP A 69 -9.73 -3.97 -8.10
N PRO A 70 -10.38 -5.09 -7.73
CA PRO A 70 -9.75 -6.08 -6.86
C PRO A 70 -8.43 -6.61 -7.45
N CYS A 71 -7.32 -6.47 -6.72
CA CYS A 71 -6.00 -6.94 -7.16
C CYS A 71 -5.28 -7.77 -6.07
N GLY A 72 -5.71 -9.02 -5.90
CA GLY A 72 -4.99 -10.02 -5.09
C GLY A 72 -4.98 -9.79 -3.58
N GLN A 73 -4.35 -10.72 -2.86
CA GLN A 73 -4.11 -10.67 -1.42
C GLN A 73 -2.73 -11.28 -1.14
N ILE A 74 -1.95 -10.68 -0.23
CA ILE A 74 -0.68 -11.25 0.25
C ILE A 74 -0.75 -11.35 1.78
N ALA A 75 -0.40 -12.52 2.30
CA ALA A 75 -0.26 -12.73 3.73
C ALA A 75 1.12 -12.21 4.19
N SER A 76 1.13 -11.31 5.17
CA SER A 76 2.35 -10.74 5.75
C SER A 76 2.37 -10.98 7.26
N VAL A 77 3.52 -11.38 7.79
CA VAL A 77 3.76 -11.39 9.24
C VAL A 77 4.36 -10.05 9.62
N VAL A 78 3.63 -9.27 10.43
CA VAL A 78 4.11 -8.00 10.95
C VAL A 78 4.27 -8.09 12.46
N GLU A 79 5.45 -7.74 12.98
CA GLU A 79 5.57 -7.44 14.40
C GLU A 79 4.73 -6.19 14.71
N MET A 80 3.74 -6.35 15.57
CA MET A 80 2.98 -5.21 16.07
C MET A 80 3.88 -4.38 16.98
N LYS A 81 4.27 -3.20 16.50
CA LYS A 81 4.88 -2.19 17.37
C LYS A 81 3.76 -1.36 17.98
N GLU A 82 3.75 -1.33 19.30
CA GLU A 82 2.68 -0.77 20.13
C GLU A 82 2.49 0.74 19.94
N GLN A 83 3.50 1.45 19.42
CA GLN A 83 3.44 2.89 19.20
C GLN A 83 4.06 3.28 17.84
N ARG A 84 3.27 3.99 17.03
CA ARG A 84 3.81 4.82 15.93
C ARG A 84 4.51 6.02 16.60
N PRO A 85 5.79 6.30 16.33
CA PRO A 85 6.47 7.46 16.89
C PRO A 85 5.71 8.75 16.49
N GLU A 86 5.44 9.62 17.46
CA GLU A 86 4.76 10.91 17.25
C GLU A 86 5.50 11.85 16.29
N ASP A 87 6.83 11.73 16.19
CA ASP A 87 7.69 12.57 15.32
C ASP A 87 7.85 12.02 13.89
N LYS A 88 7.04 11.05 13.50
CA LYS A 88 7.15 10.39 12.19
C LYS A 88 6.30 11.11 11.14
N TRP A 89 6.97 11.81 10.24
CA TRP A 89 6.28 12.49 9.14
C TRP A 89 5.90 11.48 8.06
N MET A 90 4.62 11.47 7.70
CA MET A 90 4.07 10.66 6.62
C MET A 90 3.92 11.54 5.39
N ILE A 91 4.70 11.23 4.35
CA ILE A 91 4.78 12.07 3.14
C ILE A 91 4.30 11.25 1.95
N PRO A 92 3.09 11.53 1.42
CA PRO A 92 2.63 10.97 0.16
C PRO A 92 3.60 11.34 -0.96
N THR A 93 4.05 10.35 -1.72
CA THR A 93 5.07 10.54 -2.75
C THR A 93 4.74 9.71 -3.98
N TRP A 94 4.67 10.38 -5.13
CA TRP A 94 4.64 9.72 -6.44
C TRP A 94 6.06 9.33 -6.85
N ILE A 95 6.28 8.04 -7.11
CA ILE A 95 7.58 7.50 -7.51
C ILE A 95 7.44 6.92 -8.92
N ASP A 96 8.42 7.15 -9.79
CA ASP A 96 8.45 6.51 -11.10
C ASP A 96 8.41 4.98 -10.96
N VAL A 97 7.57 4.32 -11.77
CA VAL A 97 7.37 2.87 -11.75
C VAL A 97 8.69 2.12 -11.89
N ALA A 98 9.64 2.67 -12.66
CA ALA A 98 10.97 2.10 -12.85
C ALA A 98 11.82 2.11 -11.56
N ASP A 99 11.63 3.11 -10.70
CA ASP A 99 12.40 3.28 -9.46
C ASP A 99 11.71 2.65 -8.24
N ALA A 100 10.38 2.48 -8.31
CA ALA A 100 9.57 1.97 -7.21
C ALA A 100 10.04 0.61 -6.64
N PRO A 101 10.49 -0.40 -7.43
CA PRO A 101 11.02 -1.64 -6.88
C PRO A 101 12.23 -1.45 -5.95
N ASN A 102 13.05 -0.43 -6.19
CA ASN A 102 14.21 -0.12 -5.37
C ASN A 102 13.85 0.78 -4.17
N ALA A 103 12.83 1.62 -4.32
CA ALA A 103 12.38 2.53 -3.27
C ALA A 103 11.57 1.81 -2.18
N LEU A 104 10.68 0.89 -2.56
CA LEU A 104 9.81 0.18 -1.63
C LEU A 104 10.63 -0.66 -0.64
N THR A 105 10.41 -0.44 0.65
CA THR A 105 11.21 -1.06 1.71
C THR A 105 10.75 -2.49 2.00
N ARG A 106 9.44 -2.78 1.90
CA ARG A 106 8.88 -4.10 2.21
C ARG A 106 8.87 -5.01 1.00
N GLU A 107 9.21 -6.28 1.20
CA GLU A 107 9.20 -7.28 0.12
C GLU A 107 7.80 -7.54 -0.42
N ASP A 108 6.80 -7.61 0.46
CA ASP A 108 5.41 -7.86 0.04
C ASP A 108 4.86 -6.72 -0.83
N ASP A 109 5.25 -5.47 -0.55
CA ASP A 109 4.90 -4.32 -1.39
C ASP A 109 5.56 -4.46 -2.78
N ARG A 110 6.85 -4.83 -2.85
CA ARG A 110 7.53 -5.10 -4.14
C ARG A 110 6.85 -6.22 -4.92
N ARG A 111 6.40 -7.29 -4.23
CA ARG A 111 5.66 -8.40 -4.84
C ARG A 111 4.31 -7.94 -5.39
N LEU A 112 3.54 -7.14 -4.64
CA LEU A 112 2.28 -6.56 -5.11
C LEU A 112 2.48 -5.70 -6.36
N LEU A 113 3.49 -4.81 -6.35
CA LEU A 113 3.81 -3.98 -7.51
C LEU A 113 4.06 -4.85 -8.75
N ASN A 114 4.90 -5.87 -8.63
CA ASN A 114 5.20 -6.76 -9.75
C ASN A 114 3.97 -7.51 -10.27
N LEU A 115 3.08 -7.98 -9.39
CA LEU A 115 1.83 -8.61 -9.80
C LEU A 115 0.93 -7.64 -10.57
N CYS A 116 0.81 -6.40 -10.10
CA CYS A 116 0.06 -5.36 -10.81
C CYS A 116 0.65 -5.07 -12.19
N LEU A 117 1.98 -4.93 -12.29
CA LEU A 117 2.66 -4.68 -13.58
C LEU A 117 2.47 -5.84 -14.57
N ILE A 118 2.60 -7.09 -14.11
CA ILE A 118 2.35 -8.27 -14.95
C ILE A 118 0.90 -8.30 -15.43
N HIS A 119 -0.05 -8.02 -14.54
CA HIS A 119 -1.47 -8.01 -14.90
C HIS A 119 -1.78 -6.92 -15.92
N LYS A 120 -1.24 -5.70 -15.73
CA LYS A 120 -1.38 -4.59 -16.69
C LYS A 120 -0.80 -4.94 -18.06
N GLN A 121 0.40 -5.54 -18.12
CA GLN A 121 0.99 -5.96 -19.38
C GLN A 121 0.10 -6.97 -20.12
N LYS A 122 -0.43 -7.97 -19.39
CA LYS A 122 -1.35 -8.97 -19.98
C LYS A 122 -2.63 -8.34 -20.52
N LEU A 123 -3.17 -7.31 -19.86
CA LEU A 123 -4.35 -6.59 -20.36
C LEU A 123 -4.03 -5.77 -21.61
N ALA A 124 -2.86 -5.11 -21.64
CA ALA A 124 -2.40 -4.38 -22.82
C ALA A 124 -2.21 -5.32 -24.03
N ASP A 125 -1.61 -6.49 -23.82
CA ASP A 125 -1.36 -7.49 -24.87
C ASP A 125 -2.66 -8.15 -25.39
N GLN A 126 -3.76 -8.06 -24.65
CA GLN A 126 -5.08 -8.60 -25.02
C GLN A 126 -5.97 -7.57 -25.73
N THR A 127 -5.51 -6.33 -25.88
CA THR A 127 -6.25 -5.29 -26.60
C THR A 127 -5.85 -5.33 -28.09
N PRO A 128 -6.78 -5.58 -29.02
CA PRO A 128 -6.48 -5.76 -30.45
C PRO A 128 -5.96 -4.52 -31.17
#